data_AF-X0S4G1-F1
#
_entry.id   AF-X0S4G1-F1
#
_cell.length_a   1.000
_cell.length_b   1.000
_cell.length_c   1.000
_cell.angle_alpha   90.00
_cell.angle_beta   90.00
_cell.angle_gamma   90.00
#
_symmetry.space_group_name_H-M   'P 1'
#
loop_
_entity.id
_entity.type
_entity.pdbx_description
1 polymer ?
#
loop_
_entity_poly.entity_id
_entity_poly.type
_entity_poly.pdbx_seq_one_letter_code
_entity_poly.pdbx_strand_id
1 'polypeptide(L)' 'REIASIIGGGGGGRPDFAQAGGTKPKKLDQALKKSYSILEEMIK' A
#
# COMPACT_ATOMS: atom_id res chain seq x y z
N ARG A 1 -3.38 3.59 -4.07
CA ARG A 1 -2.39 3.33 -5.16
C ARG A 1 -0.95 3.47 -4.69
N GLU A 2 -0.64 4.42 -3.81
CA GLU A 2 0.73 4.76 -3.38
C GLU A 2 1.55 3.59 -2.80
N ILE A 3 0.93 2.70 -2.02
CA ILE A 3 1.62 1.58 -1.38
C ILE A 3 2.05 0.51 -2.41
N ALA A 4 1.21 0.22 -3.41
CA ALA A 4 1.48 -0.82 -4.40
C ALA A 4 2.72 -0.51 -5.26
N SER A 5 2.94 0.77 -5.56
CA SER A 5 4.09 1.22 -6.35
C SER A 5 5.42 0.97 -5.63
N ILE A 6 5.45 0.97 -4.30
CA ILE A 6 6.65 0.66 -3.50
C ILE A 6 7.14 -0.76 -3.80
N ILE A 7 6.23 -1.73 -3.88
CA ILE A 7 6.52 -3.13 -4.24
C ILE A 7 6.47 -3.39 -5.76
N GLY A 8 6.47 -2.34 -6.59
CA GLY A 8 6.52 -2.47 -8.05
C GLY A 8 5.26 -3.07 -8.66
N GLY A 9 4.08 -2.77 -8.12
CA GLY A 9 2.83 -3.21 -8.72
C GLY A 9 1.69 -2.22 -8.57
N GLY A 10 0.48 -2.75 -8.74
CA GLY A 10 -0.74 -1.97 -8.87
C GLY A 10 -1.88 -2.60 -8.07
N GLY A 11 -3.01 -1.91 -8.06
CA GLY A 11 -4.20 -2.34 -7.33
C GLY A 11 -5.42 -1.54 -7.73
N GLY A 12 -6.58 -2.04 -7.30
CA GLY A 12 -7.89 -1.51 -7.62
C GLY A 12 -8.95 -2.00 -6.63
N GLY A 13 -10.09 -1.34 -6.66
CA GLY A 13 -11.22 -1.61 -5.77
C GLY A 13 -12.10 -0.38 -5.60
N ARG A 14 -13.04 -0.49 -4.69
CA ARG A 14 -13.94 0.57 -4.25
C ARG A 14 -13.33 1.35 -3.07
N PRO A 15 -13.88 2.51 -2.70
CA PRO A 15 -13.38 3.28 -1.56
C PRO A 15 -13.41 2.52 -0.22
N ASP A 16 -14.38 1.64 -0.04
CA ASP A 16 -14.57 0.79 1.15
C ASP A 16 -13.77 -0.52 1.08
N PHE A 17 -13.35 -0.94 -0.11
CA PHE A 17 -12.61 -2.18 -0.31
C PHE A 17 -11.64 -2.09 -1.49
N ALA A 18 -10.36 -2.28 -1.25
CA ALA A 18 -9.35 -2.35 -2.31
C ALA A 18 -8.32 -3.44 -2.04
N GLN A 19 -7.76 -3.98 -3.13
CA GLN A 19 -6.61 -4.89 -3.07
C GLN A 19 -5.48 -4.40 -3.99
N ALA A 20 -4.26 -4.82 -3.67
CA ALA A 20 -3.07 -4.54 -4.47
C ALA A 20 -2.02 -5.64 -4.35
N GLY A 21 -1.08 -5.68 -5.30
CA GLY A 21 0.07 -6.59 -5.29
C GLY A 21 1.24 -6.02 -6.10
N GLY A 22 2.38 -6.71 -6.12
CA GLY A 22 3.56 -6.28 -6.88
C GLY A 22 4.68 -7.31 -6.94
N THR A 23 5.68 -7.03 -7.78
CA THR A 23 6.74 -8.00 -8.16
C THR A 23 8.01 -7.90 -7.32
N LYS A 24 8.09 -6.97 -6.36
CA LYS A 24 9.28 -6.73 -5.53
C LYS A 24 9.03 -7.12 -4.07
N PRO A 25 9.00 -8.43 -3.72
CA PRO A 25 8.70 -8.89 -2.36
C PRO A 25 9.71 -8.38 -1.33
N LYS A 26 10.97 -8.14 -1.73
CA LYS A 26 12.01 -7.56 -0.85
C LYS A 26 11.68 -6.16 -0.33
N LYS A 27 10.70 -5.46 -0.91
CA LYS A 27 10.25 -4.13 -0.48
C LYS A 27 8.98 -4.16 0.38
N LEU A 28 8.51 -5.35 0.76
CA LEU A 28 7.28 -5.50 1.53
C LEU A 28 7.35 -4.78 2.88
N ASP A 29 8.47 -4.90 3.61
CA ASP A 29 8.65 -4.23 4.90
C ASP A 29 8.56 -2.70 4.78
N GLN A 30 9.09 -2.13 3.70
CA GLN A 30 8.99 -0.70 3.42
C GLN A 30 7.53 -0.29 3.17
N ALA A 31 6.79 -1.10 2.41
CA ALA A 31 5.39 -0.84 2.11
C ALA A 31 4.51 -0.92 3.38
N LEU A 32 4.78 -1.90 4.25
CA LEU A 32 4.10 -2.03 5.56
C LEU A 32 4.41 -0.85 6.48
N LYS A 33 5.66 -0.40 6.55
CA LYS A 33 6.00 0.80 7.34
C LYS A 33 5.24 2.04 6.85
N LYS A 34 5.17 2.25 5.53
CA LYS A 34 4.43 3.37 4.95
C LYS A 34 2.91 3.26 5.18
N SER A 35 2.35 2.05 5.27
CA SER A 35 0.91 1.89 5.53
C SER A 35 0.50 2.42 6.90
N TYR A 36 1.35 2.24 7.93
CA TYR A 36 1.07 2.81 9.25
C TYR A 36 1.00 4.34 9.22
N SER A 37 1.96 5.02 8.58
CA SER A 37 1.94 6.48 8.46
C SER A 37 0.69 7.01 7.75
N ILE A 38 0.22 6.31 6.70
CA ILE A 38 -1.00 6.70 5.99
C ILE A 38 -2.23 6.52 6.89
N LEU A 39 -2.30 5.42 7.64
CA LEU A 39 -3.41 5.20 8.58
C LEU A 39 -3.44 6.27 9.67
N GLU A 40 -2.29 6.68 10.19
CA GLU A 40 -2.20 7.79 11.16
C GLU A 40 -2.71 9.12 10.57
N GLU A 41 -2.42 9.40 9.30
CA GLU A 41 -2.93 10.59 8.61
C GLU A 41 -4.44 10.52 8.37
N MET A 42 -5.00 9.33 8.14
CA MET A 42 -6.43 9.14 7.88
C MET A 42 -7.30 9.18 9.15
N ILE A 43 -6.71 8.92 10.32
CA ILE A 43 -7.42 8.92 11.62
C ILE A 43 -7.37 10.31 12.28
N LYS A 44 -6.47 11.19 11.85
CA LYS A 44 -6.47 12.61 12.24
C LYS A 44 -7.59 13.37 11.53
#